data_AF-A0A2U1RDR8-F1
#
_entry.id   AF-A0A2U1RDR8-F1
#
_cell.length_a   1.000
_cell.length_b   1.000
_cell.length_c   1.000
_cell.angle_alpha   90.00
_cell.angle_beta   90.00
_cell.angle_gamma   90.00
#
_symmetry.space_group_name_H-M   'P 1'
#
loop_
_entity.id
_entity.type
_entity.pdbx_description
1 polymer ?
#
loop_
_entity_poly.entity_id
_entity_poly.type
_entity_poly.pdbx_seq_one_letter_code
_entity_poly.pdbx_strand_id
1 'polypeptide(L)'
;MSNTLFRTLALSSLFVLASCTTATPTAPTPVTSKAIEAFIDICLKTAPSFAGSAEAAKRNGITELVDMCFTRIGFTADKNLSVQLSEKECVVATASQSDDSLTRQLLSAAQIYSQTPVADRVPSKVRIQDNNFILQHDRKGGETYVLLRNK
;
A
#
# COMPACT_ATOMS: atom_id res chain seq x y z
N MET A 1 -19.84 -49.64 -63.22
CA MET A 1 -18.54 -48.98 -62.97
C MET A 1 -18.85 -47.61 -62.40
N SER A 2 -18.93 -47.46 -61.07
CA SER A 2 -17.86 -46.93 -60.18
C SER A 2 -17.54 -45.45 -60.46
N ASN A 3 -17.52 -44.50 -59.53
CA ASN A 3 -17.48 -44.56 -58.07
C ASN A 3 -18.04 -43.25 -57.46
N THR A 4 -18.72 -43.43 -56.33
CA THR A 4 -18.89 -42.50 -55.21
C THR A 4 -17.66 -41.64 -54.92
N LEU A 5 -17.87 -40.33 -54.73
CA LEU A 5 -16.91 -39.45 -54.05
C LEU A 5 -17.66 -38.62 -53.00
N PHE A 6 -17.78 -39.22 -51.82
CA PHE A 6 -18.12 -38.54 -50.57
C PHE A 6 -16.99 -37.57 -50.21
N ARG A 7 -17.32 -36.27 -50.10
CA ARG A 7 -16.42 -35.24 -49.58
C ARG A 7 -16.71 -35.07 -48.09
N THR A 8 -15.94 -35.76 -47.26
CA THR A 8 -15.91 -35.60 -45.80
C THR A 8 -15.26 -34.26 -45.46
N LEU A 9 -16.06 -33.30 -44.98
CA LEU A 9 -15.59 -32.07 -44.36
C LEU A 9 -15.15 -32.38 -42.93
N ALA A 10 -13.85 -32.45 -42.70
CA ALA A 10 -13.28 -32.56 -41.36
C ALA A 10 -13.43 -31.22 -40.63
N LEU A 11 -14.36 -31.16 -39.68
CA LEU A 11 -14.51 -30.05 -38.74
C LEU A 11 -13.47 -30.22 -37.62
N SER A 12 -12.30 -29.60 -37.81
CA SER A 12 -11.24 -29.53 -36.79
C SER A 12 -11.60 -28.45 -35.78
N SER A 13 -12.42 -28.76 -34.79
CA SER A 13 -12.71 -27.88 -33.66
C SER A 13 -11.47 -27.77 -32.75
N LEU A 14 -10.73 -26.67 -32.88
CA LEU A 14 -9.70 -26.26 -31.92
C LEU A 14 -10.37 -25.84 -30.60
N PHE A 15 -10.37 -26.74 -29.62
CA PHE A 15 -10.57 -26.38 -28.22
C PHE A 15 -9.35 -25.60 -27.74
N VAL A 16 -9.45 -24.28 -27.71
CA VAL A 16 -8.49 -23.42 -27.01
C VAL A 16 -8.75 -23.60 -25.52
N LEU A 17 -7.93 -24.41 -24.85
CA LEU A 17 -7.88 -24.49 -23.40
C LEU A 17 -7.42 -23.13 -22.86
N ALA A 18 -8.36 -22.30 -22.44
CA ALA A 18 -8.09 -21.12 -21.65
C ALA A 18 -7.52 -21.58 -20.29
N SER A 19 -6.19 -21.61 -20.17
CA SER A 19 -5.52 -21.80 -18.89
C SER A 19 -5.78 -20.58 -18.01
N CYS A 20 -6.85 -20.62 -17.22
CA CYS A 20 -7.02 -19.75 -16.06
C CYS A 20 -5.89 -20.07 -15.07
N THR A 21 -4.82 -19.29 -15.13
CA THR A 21 -3.83 -19.25 -14.05
C THR A 21 -4.51 -18.62 -12.84
N THR A 22 -5.01 -19.46 -11.95
CA THR A 22 -5.42 -19.04 -10.60
C THR A 22 -4.16 -18.57 -9.87
N ALA A 23 -3.93 -17.25 -9.87
CA ALA A 23 -2.91 -16.64 -9.04
C ALA A 23 -3.15 -17.11 -7.59
N THR A 24 -2.22 -17.87 -7.04
CA THR A 24 -2.33 -18.37 -5.68
C THR A 24 -2.36 -17.16 -4.74
N PRO A 25 -3.36 -17.03 -3.86
CA PRO A 25 -3.40 -15.93 -2.90
C PRO A 25 -2.11 -16.01 -2.06
N THR A 26 -1.23 -15.02 -2.23
CA THR A 26 -0.06 -14.90 -1.37
C THR A 26 -0.57 -14.52 0.01
N ALA A 27 -0.21 -15.32 1.03
CA ALA A 27 -0.60 -15.02 2.40
C ALA A 27 -0.12 -13.59 2.78
N PRO A 28 -0.93 -12.81 3.51
CA PRO A 28 -0.53 -11.46 3.90
C PRO A 28 0.76 -11.50 4.72
N THR A 29 1.70 -10.59 4.42
CA THR A 29 2.94 -10.48 5.19
C THR A 29 2.61 -9.87 6.57
N PRO A 30 2.92 -10.55 7.69
CA PRO A 30 2.65 -10.02 9.02
C PRO A 30 3.39 -8.70 9.25
N VAL A 31 2.72 -7.73 9.86
CA VAL A 31 3.34 -6.46 10.26
C VAL A 31 4.08 -6.68 11.58
N THR A 32 5.40 -6.48 11.56
CA THR A 32 6.28 -6.59 12.73
C THR A 32 7.05 -5.29 12.99
N SER A 33 7.18 -4.42 11.98
CA SER A 33 7.85 -3.13 12.12
C SER A 33 7.01 -2.12 12.90
N LYS A 34 7.60 -1.53 13.94
CA LYS A 34 7.00 -0.42 14.71
C LYS A 34 6.72 0.82 13.86
N ALA A 35 7.53 1.07 12.85
CA ALA A 35 7.31 2.19 11.92
C ALA A 35 6.04 1.98 11.09
N ILE A 36 5.80 0.74 10.64
CA ILE A 36 4.60 0.39 9.87
C ILE A 36 3.37 0.32 10.77
N GLU A 37 3.50 -0.15 12.02
CA GLU A 37 2.43 -0.02 13.03
C GLU A 37 2.03 1.45 13.25
N ALA A 38 3.00 2.34 13.40
CA ALA A 38 2.76 3.78 13.52
C ALA A 38 2.12 4.35 12.25
N PHE A 39 2.59 3.97 11.06
CA PHE A 39 1.98 4.38 9.78
C PHE A 39 0.52 3.92 9.66
N ILE A 40 0.20 2.70 10.12
CA ILE A 40 -1.18 2.21 10.16
C ILE A 40 -2.03 3.10 11.06
N ASP A 41 -1.59 3.37 12.29
CA ASP A 41 -2.36 4.12 13.27
C ASP A 41 -2.52 5.60 12.88
N ILE A 42 -1.45 6.20 12.38
CA ILE A 42 -1.37 7.64 12.10
C ILE A 42 -1.92 7.97 10.72
N CYS A 43 -1.70 7.14 9.70
CA CYS A 43 -2.06 7.44 8.32
C CYS A 43 -3.21 6.59 7.79
N LEU A 44 -3.14 5.26 7.85
CA LEU A 44 -4.17 4.41 7.21
C LEU A 44 -5.52 4.47 7.93
N LYS A 45 -5.53 4.47 9.28
CA LYS A 45 -6.77 4.52 10.08
C LYS A 45 -7.46 5.89 10.08
N THR A 46 -6.71 6.94 9.78
CA THR A 46 -7.18 8.34 9.85
C THR A 46 -7.45 8.92 8.46
N ALA A 47 -7.04 8.21 7.40
CA ALA A 47 -7.49 8.46 6.05
C ALA A 47 -9.03 8.37 5.97
N PRO A 48 -9.68 9.15 5.10
CA PRO A 48 -9.05 9.94 4.04
C PRO A 48 -8.62 11.35 4.49
N SER A 49 -9.18 11.90 5.57
CA SER A 49 -8.97 13.30 5.95
C SER A 49 -7.72 13.56 6.79
N PHE A 50 -7.13 12.53 7.41
CA PHE A 50 -6.04 12.65 8.38
C PHE A 50 -6.40 13.47 9.63
N ALA A 51 -7.69 13.69 9.88
CA ALA A 51 -8.14 14.54 10.99
C ALA A 51 -7.70 14.02 12.37
N GLY A 52 -7.67 12.70 12.56
CA GLY A 52 -7.23 12.05 13.81
C GLY A 52 -5.74 11.74 13.88
N SER A 53 -4.93 12.15 12.89
CA SER A 53 -3.51 11.79 12.81
C SER A 53 -2.68 12.40 13.92
N ALA A 54 -3.02 13.60 14.40
CA ALA A 54 -2.27 14.25 15.47
C ALA A 54 -2.43 13.51 16.81
N GLU A 55 -3.65 13.10 17.12
CA GLU A 55 -4.01 12.32 18.29
C GLU A 55 -3.42 10.91 18.22
N ALA A 56 -3.38 10.33 17.02
CA ALA A 56 -2.68 9.06 16.78
C ALA A 56 -1.17 9.17 16.97
N ALA A 57 -0.55 10.25 16.49
CA ALA A 57 0.87 10.48 16.65
C ALA A 57 1.28 10.53 18.14
N LYS A 58 0.44 11.14 19.00
CA LYS A 58 0.66 11.15 20.46
C LYS A 58 0.71 9.75 21.07
N ARG A 59 -0.15 8.83 20.62
CA ARG A 59 -0.14 7.42 21.09
C ARG A 59 1.14 6.68 20.68
N ASN A 60 1.83 7.17 19.66
CA ASN A 60 3.11 6.65 19.16
C ASN A 60 4.31 7.45 19.71
N GLY A 61 4.12 8.27 20.75
CA GLY A 61 5.20 8.98 21.44
C GLY A 61 5.58 10.34 20.83
N ILE A 62 4.87 10.81 19.81
CA ILE A 62 5.05 12.15 19.22
C ILE A 62 4.15 13.13 19.98
N THR A 63 4.68 13.72 21.05
CA THR A 63 3.90 14.55 21.97
C THR A 63 3.64 15.96 21.45
N GLU A 64 4.49 16.46 20.56
CA GLU A 64 4.40 17.80 19.99
C GLU A 64 4.46 17.76 18.47
N LEU A 65 3.60 18.58 17.85
CA LEU A 65 3.61 18.85 16.42
C LEU A 65 3.89 20.33 16.21
N VAL A 66 4.94 20.64 15.48
CA VAL A 66 5.29 22.00 15.06
C VAL A 66 4.56 22.31 13.77
N ASP A 67 3.79 23.39 13.77
CA ASP A 67 3.10 23.90 12.59
C ASP A 67 4.08 24.68 11.70
N MET A 68 4.19 24.24 10.45
CA MET A 68 5.01 24.83 9.39
C MET A 68 4.12 25.39 8.26
N CYS A 69 3.01 26.02 8.64
CA CYS A 69 1.97 26.64 7.82
C CYS A 69 1.10 25.67 6.99
N PHE A 70 1.73 24.83 6.16
CA PHE A 70 1.02 23.88 5.29
C PHE A 70 1.20 22.42 5.70
N THR A 71 2.06 22.19 6.68
CA THR A 71 2.38 20.87 7.20
C THR A 71 2.68 20.96 8.68
N ARG A 72 2.37 19.90 9.41
CA ARG A 72 2.71 19.75 10.82
C ARG A 72 3.72 18.63 10.96
N ILE A 73 4.82 18.88 11.66
CA ILE A 73 5.91 17.92 11.81
C ILE A 73 6.11 17.62 13.29
N GLY A 74 6.32 16.35 13.63
CA GLY A 74 6.70 15.99 14.99
C GLY A 74 7.66 14.82 15.02
N PHE A 75 8.31 14.66 16.16
CA PHE A 75 9.30 13.63 16.43
C PHE A 75 8.99 12.99 17.78
N THR A 76 9.37 11.73 17.94
CA THR A 76 9.55 11.15 19.27
C THR A 76 10.72 11.83 19.99
N ALA A 77 10.76 11.75 21.32
CA ALA A 77 11.81 12.38 22.13
C ALA A 77 13.23 11.91 21.75
N ASP A 78 13.37 10.64 21.35
CA ASP A 78 14.61 10.03 20.89
C ASP A 78 14.91 10.28 19.39
N LYS A 79 13.99 10.95 18.68
CA LYS A 79 14.05 11.28 17.24
C LYS A 79 14.12 10.08 16.30
N ASN A 80 13.77 8.88 16.78
CA ASN A 80 13.80 7.67 15.96
C ASN A 80 12.55 7.50 15.09
N LEU A 81 11.47 8.21 15.40
CA LEU A 81 10.23 8.25 14.63
C LEU A 81 9.84 9.71 14.40
N SER A 82 9.41 10.01 13.18
CA SER A 82 8.88 11.31 12.80
C SER A 82 7.59 11.16 12.03
N VAL A 83 6.77 12.22 12.06
CA VAL A 83 5.55 12.33 11.29
C VAL A 83 5.52 13.67 10.57
N GLN A 84 5.02 13.68 9.33
CA GLN A 84 4.65 14.88 8.59
C GLN A 84 3.18 14.77 8.18
N LEU A 85 2.37 15.77 8.54
CA LEU A 85 0.92 15.76 8.37
C LEU A 85 0.46 16.99 7.61
N SER A 86 -0.24 16.78 6.50
CA SER A 86 -0.98 17.80 5.77
C SER A 86 -2.36 17.26 5.38
N GLU A 87 -3.20 18.09 4.75
CA GLU A 87 -4.49 17.63 4.19
C GLU A 87 -4.33 16.63 3.04
N LYS A 88 -3.18 16.66 2.36
CA LYS A 88 -2.91 15.86 1.16
C LYS A 88 -2.02 14.66 1.43
N GLU A 89 -1.27 14.66 2.52
CA GLU A 89 -0.21 13.70 2.74
C GLU A 89 -0.05 13.39 4.22
N CYS A 90 0.12 12.10 4.52
CA CYS A 90 0.57 11.62 5.81
C CYS A 90 1.84 10.80 5.61
N VAL A 91 2.91 11.19 6.30
CA VAL A 91 4.22 10.55 6.22
C VAL A 91 4.64 10.10 7.60
N VAL A 92 5.19 8.89 7.69
CA VAL A 92 5.92 8.40 8.86
C VAL A 92 7.33 8.06 8.41
N ALA A 93 8.35 8.51 9.13
CA ALA A 93 9.74 8.23 8.81
C ALA A 93 10.57 7.83 10.02
N THR A 94 11.55 6.95 9.80
CA THR A 94 12.52 6.47 10.79
C THR A 94 13.94 6.46 10.20
N ALA A 95 14.93 6.17 11.04
CA ALA A 95 16.24 5.72 10.55
C ALA A 95 16.11 4.44 9.71
N SER A 96 17.15 4.13 8.93
CA SER A 96 17.19 2.93 8.08
C SER A 96 17.06 1.65 8.91
N GLN A 97 16.32 0.69 8.36
CA GLN A 97 16.09 -0.62 8.96
C GLN A 97 16.63 -1.71 8.03
N SER A 98 17.23 -2.75 8.59
CA SER A 98 17.81 -3.86 7.82
C SER A 98 16.77 -4.86 7.29
N ASP A 99 15.51 -4.71 7.70
CA ASP A 99 14.44 -5.62 7.30
C ASP A 99 14.03 -5.38 5.83
N ASP A 100 14.34 -6.33 4.96
CA ASP A 100 13.99 -6.26 3.53
C ASP A 100 12.52 -6.61 3.24
N SER A 101 11.74 -6.98 4.27
CA SER A 101 10.31 -7.25 4.14
C SER A 101 9.43 -6.01 4.33
N LEU A 102 9.99 -4.86 4.73
CA LEU A 102 9.23 -3.66 5.08
C LEU A 102 8.26 -3.19 3.99
N THR A 103 8.67 -3.20 2.72
CA THR A 103 7.77 -2.85 1.61
C THR A 103 6.59 -3.83 1.52
N ARG A 104 6.82 -5.13 1.71
CA ARG A 104 5.74 -6.14 1.67
C ARG A 104 4.82 -6.03 2.87
N GLN A 105 5.35 -5.73 4.05
CA GLN A 105 4.57 -5.44 5.25
C GLN A 105 3.66 -4.22 5.04
N LEU A 106 4.20 -3.13 4.48
CA LEU A 106 3.44 -1.91 4.16
C LEU A 106 2.28 -2.20 3.20
N LEU A 107 2.56 -2.90 2.10
CA LEU A 107 1.54 -3.24 1.10
C LEU A 107 0.47 -4.17 1.67
N SER A 108 0.87 -5.15 2.49
CA SER A 108 -0.06 -6.04 3.21
C SER A 108 -0.94 -5.27 4.18
N ALA A 109 -0.37 -4.29 4.90
CA ALA A 109 -1.13 -3.42 5.79
C ALA A 109 -2.15 -2.57 5.03
N ALA A 110 -1.75 -1.95 3.92
CA ALA A 110 -2.63 -1.13 3.10
C ALA A 110 -3.79 -1.93 2.46
N GLN A 111 -3.57 -3.22 2.16
CA GLN A 111 -4.60 -4.10 1.60
C GLN A 111 -5.83 -4.24 2.52
N ILE A 112 -5.66 -4.09 3.83
CA ILE A 112 -6.76 -4.14 4.81
C ILE A 112 -7.69 -2.92 4.68
N TYR A 113 -7.15 -1.76 4.31
CA TYR A 113 -7.89 -0.50 4.26
C TYR A 113 -8.31 -0.10 2.84
N SER A 114 -7.69 -0.70 1.83
CA SER A 114 -7.97 -0.40 0.42
C SER A 114 -9.22 -1.13 -0.09
N GLN A 115 -10.08 -0.39 -0.77
CA GLN A 115 -11.25 -0.87 -1.52
C GLN A 115 -10.88 -1.30 -2.96
N THR A 116 -9.61 -1.25 -3.33
CA THR A 116 -9.05 -1.76 -4.59
C THR A 116 -7.88 -2.69 -4.30
N PRO A 117 -7.57 -3.65 -5.19
CA PRO A 117 -6.36 -4.45 -5.07
C PRO A 117 -5.12 -3.56 -4.94
N VAL A 118 -4.26 -3.88 -3.97
CA VAL A 118 -2.97 -3.22 -3.79
C VAL A 118 -1.92 -3.97 -4.60
N ALA A 119 -1.13 -3.25 -5.40
CA ALA A 119 -0.03 -3.86 -6.15
C ALA A 119 1.04 -4.45 -5.22
N ASP A 120 1.87 -5.35 -5.73
CA ASP A 120 2.98 -6.01 -5.02
C ASP A 120 4.25 -5.14 -4.90
N ARG A 121 4.20 -3.90 -5.40
CA ARG A 121 5.31 -2.93 -5.40
C ARG A 121 4.83 -1.51 -5.16
N VAL A 122 5.72 -0.66 -4.69
CA VAL A 122 5.52 0.80 -4.58
C VAL A 122 6.12 1.52 -5.80
N PRO A 123 5.58 2.69 -6.20
CA PRO A 123 4.35 3.30 -5.70
C PRO A 123 3.11 2.47 -6.08
N SER A 124 2.14 2.37 -5.17
CA SER A 124 0.90 1.60 -5.35
C SER A 124 -0.32 2.51 -5.23
N LYS A 125 -1.30 2.34 -6.13
CA LYS A 125 -2.57 3.06 -6.05
C LYS A 125 -3.51 2.31 -5.10
N VAL A 126 -4.05 3.01 -4.11
CA VAL A 126 -5.02 2.47 -3.16
C VAL A 126 -6.24 3.38 -3.08
N ARG A 127 -7.42 2.82 -2.84
CA ARG A 127 -8.66 3.59 -2.66
C ARG A 127 -9.19 3.40 -1.25
N ILE A 128 -9.27 4.46 -0.45
CA ILE A 128 -9.72 4.39 0.95
C ILE A 128 -10.91 5.34 1.09
N GLN A 129 -12.07 4.80 1.51
CA GLN A 129 -13.33 5.55 1.64
C GLN A 129 -13.59 6.46 0.43
N ASP A 130 -13.57 5.88 -0.79
CA ASP A 130 -13.79 6.55 -2.08
C ASP A 130 -12.79 7.63 -2.48
N ASN A 131 -11.68 7.76 -1.73
CA ASN A 131 -10.59 8.66 -2.07
C ASN A 131 -9.39 7.87 -2.59
N ASN A 132 -8.77 8.35 -3.67
CA ASN A 132 -7.58 7.71 -4.24
C ASN A 132 -6.32 8.21 -3.54
N PHE A 133 -5.38 7.31 -3.30
CA PHE A 133 -4.08 7.59 -2.73
C PHE A 133 -2.97 6.87 -3.49
N ILE A 134 -1.78 7.43 -3.44
CA ILE A 134 -0.52 6.77 -3.76
C ILE A 134 0.15 6.38 -2.45
N LEU A 135 0.37 5.09 -2.28
CA LEU A 135 1.19 4.53 -1.21
C LEU A 135 2.64 4.41 -1.69
N GLN A 136 3.58 4.95 -0.93
CA GLN A 136 5.01 4.89 -1.25
C GLN A 136 5.85 4.43 -0.06
N HIS A 137 7.02 3.89 -0.38
CA HIS A 137 8.08 3.56 0.56
C HIS A 137 9.42 3.97 -0.05
N ASP A 138 10.15 4.88 0.60
CA ASP A 138 11.53 5.24 0.24
C ASP A 138 12.49 4.77 1.33
N ARG A 139 13.63 4.19 0.91
CA ARG A 139 14.70 3.66 1.77
C ARG A 139 15.97 4.52 1.72
N LYS A 140 15.97 5.64 0.99
CA LYS A 140 17.15 6.50 0.83
C LYS A 140 17.32 7.42 2.05
N GLY A 141 18.30 7.12 2.89
CA GLY A 141 18.65 7.95 4.06
C GLY A 141 17.76 7.71 5.29
N GLY A 142 16.93 6.67 5.27
CA GLY A 142 15.98 6.30 6.31
C GLY A 142 14.89 5.40 5.73
N GLU A 143 13.88 5.04 6.53
CA GLU A 143 12.63 4.48 6.01
C GLU A 143 11.57 5.58 6.00
N THR A 144 10.93 5.82 4.86
CA THR A 144 9.88 6.83 4.71
C THR A 144 8.64 6.21 4.08
N TYR A 145 7.54 6.17 4.83
CA TYR A 145 6.25 5.62 4.42
C TYR A 145 5.29 6.77 4.15
N VAL A 146 4.72 6.82 2.94
CA VAL A 146 3.88 7.93 2.49
C VAL A 146 2.50 7.42 2.07
N LEU A 147 1.45 8.11 2.54
CA LEU A 147 0.13 8.04 1.96
C LEU A 147 -0.24 9.41 1.39
N LEU A 148 -0.14 9.54 0.07
CA LEU A 148 -0.37 10.78 -0.68
C LEU A 148 -1.72 10.73 -1.37
N ARG A 149 -2.59 11.70 -1.12
CA ARG A 149 -3.87 11.86 -1.81
C ARG A 149 -3.64 12.10 -3.31
N ASN A 150 -4.24 11.25 -4.14
CA ASN A 150 -4.21 11.34 -5.59
C ASN A 150 -5.56 11.90 -6.07
N LYS A 151 -5.55 13.12 -6.59
CA LYS A 151 -6.77 13.76 -7.13
C LYS A 151 -7.07 13.28 -8.54
#